data_AF-A0A7L4PTV4-F1
#
_entry.id   AF-A0A7L4PTV4-F1
#
_cell.length_a   1.000
_cell.length_b   1.000
_cell.length_c   1.000
_cell.angle_alpha   90.00
_cell.angle_beta   90.00
_cell.angle_gamma   90.00
#
_symmetry.space_group_name_H-M   'P 1'
#
loop_
_entity.id
_entity.type
_entity.pdbx_description
1 polymer ?
#
loop_
_entity_poly.entity_id
_entity_poly.type
_entity_poly.pdbx_seq_one_letter_code
_entity_poly.pdbx_strand_id
1 'polypeptide(L)'
;AINSFPEDVALYVLPEDILYGEKGMGTVGWDAYMRDQVAKRYAKEDADYNLYGTAFLIMRDQKTIVTVDESPYLKEGYEYWWLQHATDTISSKKALGYGPYVTLYAALMRSLMVPTKIVYGLYYDIEEGGVWKPYAWNEIYIKGKWVPVDPYREKIGTLSRYYLKLDETVDLVELDFSCYRNNLEGKGCKPFEIEILEQGTVPESEINK
;
A
#
# COMPACT_ATOMS: atom_id res chain seq x y z
N ALA A 1 20.72 8.55 9.87
CA ALA A 1 20.05 8.19 11.15
C ALA A 1 18.59 8.58 11.01
N ILE A 2 17.65 7.85 11.63
CA ILE A 2 16.20 8.14 11.55
C ILE A 2 15.88 9.63 11.84
N ASN A 3 16.73 10.29 12.63
CA ASN A 3 16.70 11.73 12.92
C ASN A 3 16.88 12.69 11.71
N SER A 4 17.01 12.19 10.47
CA SER A 4 17.08 13.02 9.25
C SER A 4 15.86 12.89 8.34
N PHE A 5 14.87 12.05 8.67
CA PHE A 5 13.63 12.00 7.91
C PHE A 5 12.73 13.18 8.26
N PRO A 6 11.97 13.74 7.29
CA PRO A 6 10.86 14.63 7.58
C PRO A 6 9.91 14.01 8.61
N GLU A 7 9.31 14.83 9.49
CA GLU A 7 8.44 14.34 10.57
C GLU A 7 7.24 13.53 10.05
N ASP A 8 6.67 13.95 8.92
CA ASP A 8 5.59 13.26 8.22
C ASP A 8 6.02 11.90 7.63
N VAL A 9 7.31 11.72 7.33
CA VAL A 9 7.88 10.48 6.80
C VAL A 9 8.28 9.52 7.92
N ALA A 10 8.70 10.04 9.08
CA ALA A 10 9.21 9.25 10.20
C ALA A 10 8.17 8.24 10.73
N LEU A 11 6.88 8.61 10.69
CA LEU A 11 5.75 7.77 11.07
C LEU A 11 5.66 6.45 10.26
N TYR A 12 6.25 6.39 9.07
CA TYR A 12 6.19 5.21 8.19
C TYR A 12 7.44 4.31 8.27
N VAL A 13 8.41 4.67 9.11
CA VAL A 13 9.69 3.96 9.26
C VAL A 13 9.88 3.41 10.67
N LEU A 14 9.22 4.03 11.66
CA LEU A 14 9.27 3.61 13.05
C LEU A 14 8.33 2.42 13.29
N PRO A 15 8.72 1.46 14.17
CA PRO A 15 7.86 0.35 14.51
C PRO A 15 6.64 0.82 15.34
N GLU A 16 5.51 0.13 15.15
CA GLU A 16 4.21 0.49 15.75
C GLU A 16 4.26 0.57 17.28
N ASP A 17 5.04 -0.28 17.94
CA ASP A 17 5.18 -0.25 19.40
C ASP A 17 5.88 1.01 19.91
N ILE A 18 6.76 1.61 19.11
CA ILE A 18 7.39 2.90 19.39
C ILE A 18 6.40 4.06 19.14
N LEU A 19 5.55 3.95 18.14
CA LEU A 19 4.61 5.02 17.75
C LEU A 19 3.33 5.02 18.60
N TYR A 20 2.77 3.85 18.87
CA TYR A 20 1.42 3.66 19.40
C TYR A 20 1.38 2.92 20.74
N GLY A 21 2.51 2.37 21.20
CA GLY A 21 2.60 1.72 22.52
C GLY A 21 1.95 0.34 22.62
N GLU A 22 1.33 -0.17 21.56
CA GLU A 22 0.72 -1.50 21.50
C GLU A 22 1.40 -2.38 20.44
N LYS A 23 1.44 -3.69 20.67
CA LYS A 23 2.00 -4.67 19.73
C LYS A 23 0.89 -5.31 18.91
N GLY A 24 0.98 -5.23 17.58
CA GLY A 24 0.30 -6.16 16.67
C GLY A 24 -1.10 -5.75 16.21
N MET A 25 -1.37 -4.46 16.02
CA MET A 25 -2.54 -3.99 15.27
C MET A 25 -2.06 -3.33 13.98
N GLY A 26 -2.37 -3.91 12.82
CA GLY A 26 -1.84 -3.40 11.55
C GLY A 26 -0.47 -4.01 11.21
N THR A 27 0.17 -3.52 10.14
CA THR A 27 1.39 -4.03 9.46
C THR A 27 2.26 -5.08 10.17
N VAL A 28 2.80 -6.04 9.39
CA VAL A 28 3.74 -7.07 9.89
C VAL A 28 4.82 -6.43 10.76
N GLY A 29 4.81 -6.73 12.06
CA GLY A 29 5.95 -6.53 12.93
C GLY A 29 7.06 -7.47 12.48
N TRP A 30 7.97 -6.98 11.63
CA TRP A 30 9.09 -7.79 11.16
C TRP A 30 10.05 -8.03 12.32
N ASP A 31 10.28 -9.29 12.67
CA ASP A 31 11.40 -9.63 13.53
C ASP A 31 12.73 -9.51 12.76
N ALA A 32 13.84 -9.59 13.49
CA ALA A 32 15.18 -9.48 12.89
C ALA A 32 15.48 -10.62 11.90
N TYR A 33 14.86 -11.79 12.06
CA TYR A 33 15.04 -12.94 11.20
C TYR A 33 14.37 -12.74 9.84
N MET A 34 13.14 -12.22 9.81
CA MET A 34 12.42 -11.98 8.57
C MET A 34 13.09 -10.87 7.74
N ARG A 35 13.62 -9.80 8.36
CA ARG A 35 14.46 -8.79 7.69
C ARG A 35 15.70 -9.41 7.06
N ASP A 36 16.38 -10.31 7.78
CA ASP A 36 17.59 -11.00 7.33
C ASP A 36 17.33 -11.95 6.16
N GLN A 37 16.20 -12.67 6.16
CA GLN A 37 15.83 -13.55 5.04
C GLN A 37 15.49 -12.78 3.76
N VAL A 38 14.78 -11.66 3.88
CA VAL A 38 14.50 -10.76 2.76
C VAL A 38 15.81 -10.18 2.22
N ALA A 39 16.65 -9.60 3.08
CA ALA A 39 17.96 -9.08 2.69
C ALA A 39 18.83 -10.14 1.99
N LYS A 40 18.89 -11.38 2.51
CA LYS A 40 19.65 -12.49 1.91
C LYS A 40 19.12 -12.96 0.57
N ARG A 41 17.81 -12.88 0.35
CA ARG A 41 17.18 -13.27 -0.93
C ARG A 41 17.47 -12.24 -2.02
N TYR A 42 17.37 -10.95 -1.70
CA TYR A 42 17.65 -9.86 -2.65
C TYR A 42 19.17 -9.64 -2.86
N ALA A 43 20.00 -9.81 -1.82
CA ALA A 43 21.46 -9.67 -1.93
C ALA A 43 22.15 -10.74 -2.78
N LYS A 44 21.45 -11.83 -3.14
CA LYS A 44 21.96 -12.87 -4.04
C LYS A 44 21.73 -12.58 -5.52
N GLU A 45 20.78 -11.71 -5.85
CA GLU A 45 20.33 -11.48 -7.22
C GLU A 45 20.70 -10.10 -7.77
N ASP A 46 21.12 -9.13 -6.93
CA ASP A 46 21.31 -7.77 -7.40
C ASP A 46 22.50 -7.05 -6.72
N ALA A 47 23.53 -6.73 -7.52
CA ALA A 47 24.70 -5.97 -7.09
C ALA A 47 24.56 -4.45 -7.31
N ASP A 48 23.45 -3.99 -7.91
CA ASP A 48 23.14 -2.58 -8.17
C ASP A 48 21.74 -2.24 -7.61
N TYR A 49 21.65 -2.10 -6.27
CA TYR A 49 20.40 -1.88 -5.53
C TYR A 49 19.51 -0.76 -6.11
N ASN A 50 18.57 -1.10 -6.99
CA ASN A 50 17.59 -0.19 -7.57
C ASN A 50 16.29 -0.26 -6.77
N LEU A 51 16.00 0.80 -5.99
CA LEU A 51 14.80 0.83 -5.14
C LEU A 51 13.49 0.75 -5.93
N TYR A 52 13.47 1.27 -7.16
CA TYR A 52 12.32 1.13 -8.06
C TYR A 52 12.20 -0.29 -8.60
N GLY A 53 13.33 -0.93 -8.93
CA GLY A 53 13.40 -2.34 -9.31
C GLY A 53 12.90 -3.25 -8.19
N THR A 54 13.35 -3.05 -6.96
CA THR A 54 12.88 -3.79 -5.78
C THR A 54 11.38 -3.60 -5.53
N ALA A 55 10.90 -2.35 -5.60
CA ALA A 55 9.48 -2.03 -5.51
C ALA A 55 8.66 -2.78 -6.57
N PHE A 56 9.14 -2.79 -7.83
CA PHE A 56 8.52 -3.52 -8.92
C PHE A 56 8.52 -5.04 -8.69
N LEU A 57 9.65 -5.62 -8.27
CA LEU A 57 9.79 -7.06 -8.03
C LEU A 57 8.89 -7.56 -6.91
N ILE A 58 8.64 -6.74 -5.87
CA ILE A 58 7.74 -7.10 -4.77
C ILE A 58 6.29 -7.28 -5.25
N MET A 59 5.84 -6.45 -6.19
CA MET A 59 4.47 -6.54 -6.72
C MET A 59 4.34 -7.48 -7.92
N ARG A 60 5.42 -7.70 -8.68
CA ARG A 60 5.40 -8.52 -9.89
C ARG A 60 4.92 -9.93 -9.57
N ASP A 61 3.97 -10.43 -10.37
CA ASP A 61 3.41 -11.77 -10.26
C ASP A 61 2.67 -12.03 -8.94
N GLN A 62 2.44 -11.01 -8.10
CA GLN A 62 1.78 -11.19 -6.80
C GLN A 62 0.38 -11.79 -6.96
N LYS A 63 -0.34 -11.41 -8.03
CA LYS A 63 -1.63 -11.98 -8.44
C LYS A 63 -1.61 -13.48 -8.76
N THR A 64 -0.45 -14.03 -9.11
CA THR A 64 -0.29 -15.46 -9.37
C THR A 64 -0.10 -16.26 -8.08
N ILE A 65 0.31 -15.58 -7.00
CA ILE A 65 0.62 -16.19 -5.70
C ILE A 65 -0.54 -15.97 -4.73
N VAL A 66 -1.09 -14.76 -4.67
CA VAL A 66 -2.16 -14.36 -3.76
C VAL A 66 -3.47 -14.29 -4.53
N THR A 67 -4.47 -15.07 -4.16
CA THR A 67 -5.78 -15.05 -4.81
C THR A 67 -6.72 -14.09 -4.08
N VAL A 68 -7.45 -13.24 -4.82
CA VAL A 68 -8.50 -12.39 -4.24
C VAL A 68 -9.71 -13.24 -3.89
N ASP A 69 -10.20 -13.09 -2.66
CA ASP A 69 -11.45 -13.64 -2.15
C ASP A 69 -12.40 -12.49 -1.83
N GLU A 70 -13.41 -12.29 -2.68
CA GLU A 70 -14.43 -11.25 -2.50
C GLU A 70 -15.62 -11.71 -1.64
N SER A 71 -15.63 -12.96 -1.17
CA SER A 71 -16.74 -13.49 -0.36
C SER A 71 -17.04 -12.73 0.94
N PRO A 72 -16.06 -12.09 1.63
CA PRO A 72 -16.34 -11.27 2.82
C PRO A 72 -17.14 -10.01 2.50
N TYR A 73 -16.86 -9.34 1.37
CA TYR A 73 -17.61 -8.17 0.91
C TYR A 73 -19.10 -8.50 0.76
N LEU A 74 -19.41 -9.69 0.25
CA LEU A 74 -20.78 -10.15 -0.02
C LEU A 74 -21.54 -10.57 1.25
N LYS A 75 -20.87 -10.79 2.39
CA LYS A 75 -21.48 -11.40 3.59
C LYS A 75 -21.40 -10.54 4.85
N GLU A 76 -20.27 -9.89 5.10
CA GLU A 76 -19.94 -9.33 6.42
C GLU A 76 -19.82 -7.80 6.41
N GLY A 77 -19.79 -7.19 5.22
CA GLY A 77 -19.75 -5.75 5.04
C GLY A 77 -18.51 -5.28 4.30
N TYR A 78 -18.58 -4.06 3.80
CA TYR A 78 -17.57 -3.45 2.95
C TYR A 78 -16.22 -3.28 3.67
N GLU A 79 -16.22 -3.07 4.98
CA GLU A 79 -15.01 -2.82 5.79
C GLU A 79 -14.09 -4.05 5.85
N TYR A 80 -14.66 -5.25 5.88
CA TYR A 80 -13.90 -6.51 5.95
C TYR A 80 -13.14 -6.84 4.66
N TRP A 81 -13.45 -6.15 3.57
CA TRP A 81 -12.75 -6.26 2.29
C TRP A 81 -11.43 -5.45 2.25
N TRP A 82 -11.18 -4.66 3.30
CA TRP A 82 -9.98 -3.82 3.43
C TRP A 82 -9.02 -4.33 4.49
N LEU A 83 -9.56 -4.98 5.53
CA LEU A 83 -8.83 -5.29 6.75
C LEU A 83 -8.36 -6.75 6.75
N GLN A 84 -7.08 -6.94 6.47
CA GLN A 84 -6.38 -8.21 6.68
C GLN A 84 -4.90 -7.93 6.97
N HIS A 85 -4.35 -8.62 7.97
CA HIS A 85 -2.93 -8.48 8.27
C HIS A 85 -2.07 -9.05 7.14
N ALA A 86 -0.96 -8.38 6.85
CA ALA A 86 -0.02 -8.82 5.83
C ALA A 86 0.58 -10.21 6.12
N THR A 87 0.73 -10.61 7.39
CA THR A 87 1.12 -11.98 7.79
C THR A 87 0.10 -13.03 7.37
N ASP A 88 -1.18 -12.68 7.43
CA ASP A 88 -2.26 -13.58 7.04
C ASP A 88 -2.33 -13.68 5.52
N THR A 89 -2.17 -12.56 4.81
CA THR A 89 -2.13 -12.54 3.34
C THR A 89 -1.00 -13.42 2.80
N ILE A 90 0.21 -13.29 3.34
CA ILE A 90 1.37 -14.07 2.85
C ILE A 90 1.29 -15.55 3.23
N SER A 91 0.79 -15.88 4.43
CA SER A 91 0.70 -17.26 4.90
C SER A 91 -0.44 -18.03 4.24
N SER A 92 -1.62 -17.41 4.12
CA SER A 92 -2.79 -18.03 3.50
C SER A 92 -2.75 -18.00 1.98
N LYS A 93 -1.94 -17.11 1.39
CA LYS A 93 -1.94 -16.80 -0.05
C LYS A 93 -3.33 -16.36 -0.55
N LYS A 94 -4.11 -15.76 0.33
CA LYS A 94 -5.45 -15.23 0.04
C LYS A 94 -5.57 -13.81 0.55
N ALA A 95 -6.11 -12.95 -0.30
CA ALA A 95 -6.43 -11.57 0.03
C ALA A 95 -7.95 -11.44 0.12
N LEU A 96 -8.46 -11.01 1.27
CA LEU A 96 -9.87 -10.61 1.46
C LEU A 96 -10.17 -9.28 0.75
N GLY A 97 -10.00 -9.22 -0.57
CA GLY A 97 -10.14 -8.01 -1.39
C GLY A 97 -8.85 -7.35 -1.84
N TYR A 98 -8.93 -6.04 -2.12
CA TYR A 98 -7.77 -5.26 -2.57
C TYR A 98 -6.96 -4.64 -1.44
N GLY A 99 -7.57 -4.31 -0.30
CA GLY A 99 -6.86 -3.79 0.88
C GLY A 99 -5.66 -4.65 1.32
N PRO A 100 -5.78 -5.98 1.38
CA PRO A 100 -4.69 -6.85 1.79
C PRO A 100 -3.45 -6.79 0.88
N TYR A 101 -3.59 -6.41 -0.40
CA TYR A 101 -2.45 -6.20 -1.29
C TYR A 101 -1.62 -4.99 -0.87
N VAL A 102 -2.29 -3.87 -0.56
CA VAL A 102 -1.60 -2.62 -0.18
C VAL A 102 -1.01 -2.70 1.23
N THR A 103 -1.65 -3.44 2.14
CA THR A 103 -1.11 -3.73 3.47
C THR A 103 0.12 -4.62 3.39
N LEU A 104 0.09 -5.67 2.56
CA LEU A 104 1.25 -6.54 2.34
C LEU A 104 2.40 -5.80 1.67
N TYR A 105 2.13 -5.00 0.64
CA TYR A 105 3.14 -4.22 -0.05
C TYR A 105 3.78 -3.17 0.89
N ALA A 106 2.98 -2.44 1.66
CA ALA A 106 3.48 -1.49 2.66
C ALA A 106 4.39 -2.19 3.67
N ALA A 107 3.98 -3.33 4.21
CA ALA A 107 4.78 -4.10 5.15
C ALA A 107 6.13 -4.54 4.56
N LEU A 108 6.14 -5.04 3.32
CA LEU A 108 7.36 -5.48 2.63
C LEU A 108 8.32 -4.32 2.35
N MET A 109 7.81 -3.19 1.86
CA MET A 109 8.63 -2.00 1.58
C MET A 109 9.20 -1.39 2.87
N ARG A 110 8.39 -1.29 3.93
CA ARG A 110 8.86 -0.82 5.25
C ARG A 110 9.90 -1.76 5.86
N SER A 111 9.83 -3.07 5.59
CA SER A 111 10.87 -4.02 6.01
C SER A 111 12.25 -3.73 5.41
N LEU A 112 12.27 -3.07 4.24
CA LEU A 112 13.45 -2.59 3.54
C LEU A 112 13.82 -1.14 3.91
N MET A 113 13.22 -0.61 4.98
CA MET A 113 13.37 0.77 5.45
C MET A 113 12.94 1.83 4.41
N VAL A 114 12.02 1.47 3.50
CA VAL A 114 11.42 2.43 2.57
C VAL A 114 10.15 3.00 3.18
N PRO A 115 10.10 4.32 3.46
CA PRO A 115 8.87 4.92 3.94
C PRO A 115 7.76 4.71 2.91
N THR A 116 6.68 4.10 3.35
CA THR A 116 5.57 3.71 2.48
C THR A 116 4.29 4.03 3.22
N LYS A 117 3.32 4.65 2.55
CA LYS A 117 1.98 4.87 3.09
C LYS A 117 0.94 4.15 2.26
N ILE A 118 -0.24 3.96 2.83
CA ILE A 118 -1.42 3.45 2.13
C ILE A 118 -2.29 4.64 1.78
N VAL A 119 -2.74 4.70 0.54
CA VAL A 119 -3.68 5.70 0.06
C VAL A 119 -5.02 5.02 -0.16
N TYR A 120 -6.06 5.58 0.44
CA TYR A 120 -7.44 5.17 0.19
C TYR A 120 -8.10 6.21 -0.72
N GLY A 121 -8.85 5.74 -1.69
CA GLY A 121 -9.40 6.61 -2.71
C GLY A 121 -10.45 5.93 -3.57
N LEU A 122 -10.63 6.47 -4.78
CA LEU A 122 -11.50 5.90 -5.80
C LEU A 122 -10.68 5.52 -7.03
N TYR A 123 -11.07 4.43 -7.68
CA TYR A 123 -10.62 4.03 -9.00
C TYR A 123 -11.81 4.01 -9.95
N TYR A 124 -11.67 4.63 -11.12
CA TYR A 124 -12.65 4.56 -12.19
C TYR A 124 -12.45 3.26 -12.97
N ASP A 125 -13.33 2.31 -12.70
CA ASP A 125 -13.27 0.97 -13.27
C ASP A 125 -13.76 0.97 -14.72
N ILE A 126 -12.81 1.10 -15.65
CA ILE A 126 -13.07 1.03 -17.09
C ILE A 126 -13.42 -0.38 -17.57
N GLU A 127 -13.02 -1.42 -16.84
CA GLU A 127 -13.24 -2.81 -17.21
C GLU A 127 -14.68 -3.23 -16.90
N GLU A 128 -15.25 -2.72 -15.81
CA GLU A 128 -16.63 -2.99 -15.39
C GLU A 128 -17.62 -1.86 -15.72
N GLY A 129 -17.48 -1.26 -16.91
CA GLY A 129 -18.51 -0.37 -17.46
C GLY A 129 -18.47 1.08 -16.99
N GLY A 130 -17.36 1.53 -16.37
CA GLY A 130 -17.09 2.94 -16.13
C GLY A 130 -17.77 3.49 -14.89
N VAL A 131 -17.47 2.91 -13.72
CA VAL A 131 -17.99 3.36 -12.43
C VAL A 131 -16.85 3.65 -11.46
N TRP A 132 -17.01 4.70 -10.64
CA TRP A 132 -16.10 4.96 -9.54
C TRP A 132 -16.32 3.93 -8.44
N LYS A 133 -15.27 3.19 -8.11
CA LYS A 133 -15.26 2.23 -7.01
C LYS A 133 -14.23 2.65 -5.99
N PRO A 134 -14.49 2.41 -4.69
CA PRO A 134 -13.45 2.55 -3.71
C PRO A 134 -12.25 1.66 -4.01
N TYR A 135 -11.07 2.19 -3.74
CA TYR A 135 -9.81 1.56 -4.08
C TYR A 135 -8.70 1.97 -3.11
N ALA A 136 -7.60 1.23 -3.13
CA ALA A 136 -6.43 1.59 -2.37
C ALA A 136 -5.16 1.29 -3.18
N TRP A 137 -4.13 2.10 -2.97
CA TRP A 137 -2.78 1.91 -3.50
C TRP A 137 -1.76 2.34 -2.46
N ASN A 138 -0.48 2.26 -2.79
CA ASN A 138 0.61 2.72 -1.92
C ASN A 138 1.29 3.95 -2.50
N GLU A 139 1.92 4.74 -1.64
CA GLU A 139 2.92 5.72 -2.06
C GLU A 139 4.23 5.42 -1.32
N ILE A 140 5.34 5.32 -2.05
CA ILE A 140 6.68 5.08 -1.50
C ILE A 140 7.54 6.34 -1.59
N TYR A 141 8.32 6.63 -0.56
CA TYR A 141 9.14 7.84 -0.52
C TYR A 141 10.54 7.57 -1.08
N ILE A 142 10.82 8.12 -2.27
CA ILE A 142 12.09 7.95 -2.98
C ILE A 142 12.59 9.32 -3.44
N LYS A 143 13.87 9.62 -3.17
CA LYS A 143 14.54 10.87 -3.62
C LYS A 143 13.75 12.15 -3.28
N GLY A 144 13.13 12.20 -2.10
CA GLY A 144 12.42 13.38 -1.63
C GLY A 144 10.96 13.50 -2.10
N LYS A 145 10.41 12.48 -2.76
CA LYS A 145 9.06 12.50 -3.35
C LYS A 145 8.29 11.23 -3.03
N TRP A 146 6.97 11.37 -2.88
CA TRP A 146 6.04 10.25 -2.85
C TRP A 146 5.78 9.76 -4.28
N VAL A 147 6.03 8.49 -4.51
CA VAL A 147 5.86 7.82 -5.80
C VAL A 147 4.73 6.80 -5.64
N PRO A 148 3.66 6.87 -6.45
CA PRO A 148 2.55 5.95 -6.30
C PRO A 148 2.91 4.56 -6.83
N VAL A 149 2.35 3.54 -6.19
CA VAL A 149 2.47 2.13 -6.55
C VAL A 149 1.11 1.47 -6.35
N ASP A 150 0.59 0.84 -7.40
CA ASP A 150 -0.55 -0.05 -7.33
C ASP A 150 -0.03 -1.49 -7.41
N PRO A 151 0.13 -2.19 -6.26
CA PRO A 151 0.68 -3.54 -6.25
C PRO A 151 -0.26 -4.55 -6.90
N TYR A 152 -1.58 -4.31 -6.87
CA TYR A 152 -2.53 -5.21 -7.51
C TYR A 152 -2.46 -5.05 -9.04
N ARG A 153 -2.46 -3.82 -9.57
CA ARG A 153 -2.42 -3.57 -11.03
C ARG A 153 -1.00 -3.52 -11.60
N GLU A 154 0.02 -3.80 -10.78
CA GLU A 154 1.44 -3.78 -11.13
C GLU A 154 1.85 -2.45 -11.79
N LYS A 155 1.45 -1.33 -11.18
CA LYS A 155 1.80 0.03 -11.62
C LYS A 155 2.72 0.70 -10.63
N ILE A 156 3.70 1.45 -11.13
CA ILE A 156 4.59 2.28 -10.33
C ILE A 156 4.88 3.60 -11.07
N GLY A 157 5.02 4.68 -10.33
CA GLY A 157 5.37 5.99 -10.87
C GLY A 157 4.16 6.77 -11.34
N THR A 158 3.52 6.31 -12.41
CA THR A 158 2.38 7.00 -13.02
C THR A 158 1.10 6.19 -12.81
N LEU A 159 0.22 6.68 -11.94
CA LEU A 159 -1.18 6.28 -11.93
C LEU A 159 -1.95 7.13 -12.95
N SER A 160 -2.88 6.51 -13.67
CA SER A 160 -3.71 7.24 -14.65
C SER A 160 -4.68 8.21 -13.98
N ARG A 161 -5.30 9.12 -14.76
CA ARG A 161 -6.44 9.97 -14.35
C ARG A 161 -7.67 9.25 -13.76
N TYR A 162 -7.63 7.93 -13.69
CA TYR A 162 -8.66 7.07 -13.13
C TYR A 162 -8.51 6.86 -11.62
N TYR A 163 -7.47 7.42 -10.98
CA TYR A 163 -7.30 7.36 -9.53
C TYR A 163 -7.60 8.72 -8.91
N LEU A 164 -8.34 8.72 -7.79
CA LEU A 164 -8.69 9.90 -7.03
C LEU A 164 -8.39 9.64 -5.55
N LYS A 165 -7.42 10.37 -5.00
CA LYS A 165 -7.03 10.26 -3.58
C LYS A 165 -8.13 10.85 -2.69
N LEU A 166 -8.50 10.13 -1.62
CA LEU A 166 -9.44 10.62 -0.61
C LEU A 166 -8.78 10.78 0.77
N ASP A 167 -7.92 9.83 1.15
CA ASP A 167 -7.16 9.88 2.41
C ASP A 167 -5.87 9.07 2.29
N GLU A 168 -4.97 9.25 3.25
CA GLU A 168 -3.73 8.49 3.37
C GLU A 168 -3.46 8.13 4.83
N THR A 169 -2.86 6.97 5.03
CA THR A 169 -2.70 6.36 6.35
C THR A 169 -1.45 5.50 6.44
N VAL A 170 -1.00 5.25 7.68
CA VAL A 170 0.02 4.24 7.99
C VAL A 170 -0.55 2.84 7.77
N ASP A 171 -1.78 2.58 8.18
CA ASP A 171 -2.43 1.29 7.96
C ASP A 171 -3.94 1.48 7.80
N LEU A 172 -4.60 0.58 7.07
CA LEU A 172 -6.04 0.64 6.85
C LEU A 172 -6.85 0.49 8.14
N VAL A 173 -6.27 -0.14 9.19
CA VAL A 173 -6.92 -0.22 10.51
C VAL A 173 -7.14 1.15 11.16
N GLU A 174 -6.32 2.14 10.80
CA GLU A 174 -6.42 3.51 11.32
C GLU A 174 -7.48 4.35 10.59
N LEU A 175 -8.01 3.85 9.46
CA LEU A 175 -9.05 4.55 8.73
C LEU A 175 -10.42 4.25 9.32
N ASP A 176 -11.15 5.32 9.65
CA ASP A 176 -12.57 5.24 9.89
C ASP A 176 -13.32 5.12 8.56
N PHE A 177 -13.53 3.88 8.10
CA PHE A 177 -14.27 3.61 6.86
C PHE A 177 -15.70 4.14 6.87
N SER A 178 -16.29 4.41 8.06
CA SER A 178 -17.63 4.99 8.14
C SER A 178 -17.71 6.36 7.47
N CYS A 179 -16.60 7.10 7.43
CA CYS A 179 -16.52 8.42 6.78
C CYS A 179 -16.64 8.36 5.25
N TYR A 180 -16.52 7.17 4.63
CA TYR A 180 -16.59 6.97 3.17
C TYR A 180 -17.80 6.18 2.70
N ARG A 181 -18.78 5.90 3.58
CA ARG A 181 -20.02 5.22 3.19
C ARG A 181 -20.91 6.17 2.36
N ASN A 182 -21.37 5.67 1.21
CA ASN A 182 -22.15 6.38 0.19
C ASN A 182 -23.37 7.16 0.75
N ASN A 183 -24.00 6.62 1.80
CA ASN A 183 -25.21 7.16 2.42
C ASN A 183 -24.98 8.49 3.18
N LEU A 184 -23.74 8.96 3.29
CA LEU A 184 -23.35 10.17 4.01
C LEU A 184 -22.95 11.33 3.07
N GLU A 185 -23.41 11.32 1.81
CA GLU A 185 -23.23 12.38 0.78
C GLU A 185 -22.77 13.74 1.35
N GLY A 186 -21.48 14.04 1.24
CA GLY A 186 -20.91 15.36 1.59
C GLY A 186 -20.80 15.69 3.09
N LYS A 187 -21.09 14.74 3.98
CA LYS A 187 -20.91 14.85 5.45
C LYS A 187 -19.85 13.90 6.00
N GLY A 188 -18.99 13.36 5.13
CA GLY A 188 -17.82 12.58 5.55
C GLY A 188 -16.96 13.37 6.54
N CYS A 189 -16.33 12.66 7.48
CA CYS A 189 -15.71 13.27 8.66
C CYS A 189 -14.46 14.12 8.36
N LYS A 190 -13.94 14.06 7.13
CA LYS A 190 -12.77 14.82 6.69
C LYS A 190 -13.09 15.59 5.40
N PRO A 191 -12.66 16.86 5.27
CA PRO A 191 -12.57 17.50 3.96
C PRO A 191 -11.60 16.66 3.10
N PHE A 192 -12.07 16.17 1.96
CA PHE A 192 -11.21 15.48 1.00
C PHE A 192 -10.64 16.51 0.04
N GLU A 193 -9.34 16.44 -0.20
CA GLU A 193 -8.68 17.21 -1.25
C GLU A 193 -8.73 16.40 -2.53
N ILE A 194 -9.44 16.90 -3.55
CA ILE A 194 -9.44 16.25 -4.86
C ILE A 194 -8.13 16.63 -5.56
N GLU A 195 -7.13 15.76 -5.43
CA GLU A 195 -5.93 15.82 -6.25
C GLU A 195 -6.10 14.89 -7.45
N ILE A 196 -6.20 15.46 -8.66
CA ILE A 196 -6.02 14.68 -9.88
C ILE A 196 -4.54 14.36 -9.95
N LEU A 197 -4.19 13.11 -9.68
CA LEU A 197 -2.80 12.67 -9.69
C LEU A 197 -2.26 12.69 -11.12
N GLU A 198 -1.64 13.79 -11.54
CA GLU A 198 -0.57 13.74 -12.56
C GLU A 198 0.74 13.39 -11.87
N GLN A 199 0.81 12.20 -11.26
CA GLN A 199 1.98 11.81 -10.49
C GLN A 199 3.06 11.20 -11.40
N GLY A 200 4.25 11.81 -11.34
CA GLY A 200 5.58 11.33 -11.70
C GLY A 200 5.71 10.39 -12.90
N THR A 201 6.27 10.88 -14.00
CA THR A 201 6.88 9.99 -15.01
C THR A 201 8.19 9.43 -14.44
N VAL A 202 8.13 8.27 -13.77
CA VAL A 202 9.34 7.49 -13.53
C VAL A 202 9.76 6.88 -14.88
N PRO A 203 10.96 7.20 -15.42
CA PRO A 203 11.39 6.65 -16.69
C PRO A 203 11.44 5.12 -16.62
N GLU A 204 10.99 4.43 -17.66
CA GLU A 204 11.03 2.96 -17.73
C GLU A 204 12.45 2.40 -17.52
N SER A 205 13.48 3.15 -17.91
CA SER A 205 14.89 2.84 -17.64
C SER A 205 15.29 2.88 -16.17
N GLU A 206 14.51 3.52 -15.29
CA GLU A 206 14.69 3.45 -13.83
C GLU A 206 13.93 2.26 -13.22
N ILE A 207 12.99 1.64 -13.93
CA ILE A 207 12.22 0.46 -13.47
C ILE A 207 12.92 -0.85 -13.89
N ASN A 208 13.43 -0.90 -15.13
CA ASN A 208 14.00 -2.10 -15.75
C ASN A 208 15.52 -2.28 -15.53
N LYS A 209 16.12 -1.56 -14.58
CA LYS A 209 17.51 -1.78 -14.14
C LYS A 209 17.50 -2.73 -12.96
#